data_AF-A0A944AMW8-F1
#
_entry.id   AF-A0A944AMW8-F1
#
_cell.length_a   1.000
_cell.length_b   1.000
_cell.length_c   1.000
_cell.angle_alpha   90.00
_cell.angle_beta   90.00
_cell.angle_gamma   90.00
#
_symmetry.space_group_name_H-M   'P 1'
#
loop_
_entity.id
_entity.type
_entity.pdbx_description
1 polymer ?
#
loop_
_entity_poly.entity_id
_entity_poly.type
_entity_poly.pdbx_seq_one_letter_code
_entity_poly.pdbx_strand_id
1 'polypeptide(L)'
;MVGQMNIIYEDNHLLVVEKPPNMPVQEDASGDIDLLRTLKAYIKEKYNKPGDVYLGLVHRLDRPVGGVMVFARTSKAAARLSAQFSKKQSMKCYAAIVCGEVKPEDSLFDYLVRDEKTNTTSVASETAQGAKPARLRYRRVAKKGGKSLIDIELQTGRHHQIRVQLASRNMPIYGDQRYNDTAIVGEQIALWAYALTIEHPTQRTQMRFISMPRGKAWDEFSDELTAMLSGVSIAYIDEDIIVADKPYGLSVAIDDGDDDTLEGRLDAAFGEVYPIHRIDATTKGLVLFARNANSRNELMSCMREGRIKKFYTCEVVGVPPKRADTLYGYAVKDAERGIVKVYDNPCPGAKEMITAYRLLSENDGTSTLEIELFTGRTHQIRAQLAHLGNPILGDDKYGDREMNRALNCREVQLTAKELRIERDGKPTIIVKR
;
A
#
# COMPACT_ATOMS: atom_id res chain seq x y z
N MET A 1 -29.67 -23.92 1.69
CA MET A 1 -28.33 -24.25 2.19
C MET A 1 -27.62 -22.96 2.57
N VAL A 2 -27.37 -22.74 3.86
CA VAL A 2 -26.60 -21.61 4.42
C VAL A 2 -25.08 -21.78 4.15
N GLY A 3 -24.72 -22.63 3.18
CA GLY A 3 -23.41 -23.26 3.05
C GLY A 3 -22.35 -22.54 2.22
N GLN A 4 -22.46 -21.24 1.95
CA GLN A 4 -21.47 -20.51 1.14
C GLN A 4 -21.15 -19.08 1.61
N MET A 5 -21.52 -18.68 2.83
CA MET A 5 -21.08 -17.40 3.38
C MET A 5 -19.64 -17.54 3.91
N ASN A 6 -18.72 -16.76 3.34
CA ASN A 6 -17.35 -16.71 3.81
C ASN A 6 -17.27 -15.91 5.12
N ILE A 7 -17.17 -16.62 6.26
CA ILE A 7 -16.99 -16.03 7.58
C ILE A 7 -15.50 -15.77 7.80
N ILE A 8 -15.12 -14.50 7.89
CA ILE A 8 -13.72 -14.07 8.04
C ILE A 8 -13.29 -14.14 9.51
N TYR A 9 -14.19 -13.77 10.42
CA TYR A 9 -13.92 -13.80 11.85
C TYR A 9 -15.23 -13.93 12.63
N GLU A 10 -15.19 -14.68 13.73
CA GLU A 10 -16.33 -14.81 14.62
C GLU A 10 -15.87 -15.02 16.06
N ASP A 11 -16.41 -14.22 16.98
CA ASP A 11 -16.26 -14.41 18.42
C ASP A 11 -17.61 -14.15 19.12
N ASN A 12 -17.63 -13.99 20.45
CA ASN A 12 -18.87 -13.74 21.19
C ASN A 12 -19.56 -12.40 20.85
N HIS A 13 -18.85 -11.43 20.28
CA HIS A 13 -19.33 -10.06 20.09
C HIS A 13 -19.40 -9.63 18.62
N LEU A 14 -18.58 -10.20 17.76
CA LEU A 14 -18.39 -9.85 16.36
C LEU A 14 -18.71 -11.04 15.46
N LEU A 15 -19.31 -10.73 14.32
CA LEU A 15 -19.37 -11.61 13.16
C LEU A 15 -18.90 -10.80 11.95
N VAL A 16 -17.76 -11.17 11.39
CA VAL A 16 -17.17 -10.53 10.21
C VAL A 16 -17.27 -11.48 9.04
N VAL A 17 -17.80 -10.98 7.93
CA VAL A 17 -18.09 -11.79 6.74
C VAL A 17 -17.67 -11.06 5.48
N GLU A 18 -17.48 -11.83 4.42
CA GLU A 18 -17.44 -11.29 3.06
C GLU A 18 -18.85 -11.21 2.50
N LYS A 19 -19.32 -9.99 2.23
CA LYS A 19 -20.56 -9.75 1.51
C LYS A 19 -20.33 -10.07 0.02
N PRO A 20 -21.13 -10.97 -0.59
CA PRO A 20 -21.10 -11.16 -2.03
C PRO A 20 -21.66 -9.94 -2.80
N PRO A 21 -21.17 -9.64 -4.00
CA PRO A 21 -21.79 -8.65 -4.89
C PRO A 21 -23.26 -8.94 -5.16
N ASN A 22 -24.03 -7.89 -5.47
CA ASN A 22 -25.45 -7.90 -5.83
C ASN A 22 -26.45 -8.39 -4.77
N MET A 23 -25.99 -8.82 -3.59
CA MET A 23 -26.83 -9.16 -2.45
C MET A 23 -27.17 -7.91 -1.61
N PRO A 24 -28.44 -7.67 -1.23
CA PRO A 24 -28.79 -6.65 -0.24
C PRO A 24 -28.19 -6.94 1.13
N VAL A 25 -27.85 -5.89 1.88
CA VAL A 25 -27.37 -6.04 3.26
C VAL A 25 -28.52 -6.36 4.22
N GLN A 26 -29.67 -5.73 3.99
CA GLN A 26 -30.92 -5.91 4.72
C GLN A 26 -32.08 -5.88 3.71
N GLU A 27 -33.25 -6.33 4.14
CA GLU A 27 -34.49 -6.31 3.33
C GLU A 27 -34.72 -4.94 2.67
N ASP A 28 -35.01 -4.98 1.37
CA ASP A 28 -35.40 -3.83 0.56
C ASP A 28 -36.63 -4.18 -0.29
N ALA A 29 -37.09 -3.24 -1.12
CA ALA A 29 -38.32 -3.40 -1.91
C ALA A 29 -38.28 -4.54 -2.95
N SER A 30 -37.11 -5.15 -3.22
CA SER A 30 -37.01 -6.24 -4.19
C SER A 30 -37.49 -7.59 -3.64
N GLY A 31 -37.54 -7.75 -2.31
CA GLY A 31 -37.87 -9.04 -1.68
C GLY A 31 -36.79 -10.12 -1.80
N ASP A 32 -35.59 -9.76 -2.27
CA ASP A 32 -34.47 -10.71 -2.39
C ASP A 32 -33.95 -11.16 -1.01
N ILE A 33 -33.31 -12.32 -0.99
CA ILE A 33 -32.60 -12.78 0.21
C ILE A 33 -31.46 -11.82 0.57
N ASP A 34 -31.50 -11.28 1.78
CA ASP A 34 -30.49 -10.34 2.28
C ASP A 34 -29.46 -11.01 3.19
N LEU A 35 -28.32 -10.32 3.35
CA LEU A 35 -27.20 -10.78 4.15
C LEU A 35 -27.60 -10.94 5.64
N LEU A 36 -28.33 -9.99 6.22
CA LEU A 36 -28.71 -10.03 7.63
C LEU A 36 -29.58 -11.25 7.96
N ARG A 37 -30.58 -11.55 7.13
CA ARG A 37 -31.44 -12.73 7.28
C ARG A 37 -30.64 -14.03 7.13
N THR A 38 -29.72 -14.07 6.15
CA THR A 38 -28.84 -15.23 5.91
C THR A 38 -27.94 -15.50 7.12
N LEU A 39 -27.33 -14.47 7.70
CA LEU A 39 -26.46 -14.61 8.87
C LEU A 39 -27.22 -14.94 10.16
N LYS A 40 -28.45 -14.44 10.33
CA LYS A 40 -29.32 -14.86 11.44
C LYS A 40 -29.65 -16.35 11.35
N ALA A 41 -29.95 -16.85 10.16
CA ALA A 41 -30.17 -18.28 9.94
C ALA A 41 -28.91 -19.11 10.26
N TYR A 42 -27.74 -18.67 9.79
CA TYR A 42 -26.44 -19.28 10.12
C TYR A 42 -26.21 -19.41 11.62
N ILE A 43 -26.37 -18.32 12.38
CA ILE A 43 -26.18 -18.34 13.83
C ILE A 43 -27.21 -19.25 14.50
N LYS A 44 -28.46 -19.25 14.04
CA LYS A 44 -29.53 -20.07 14.61
C LYS A 44 -29.21 -21.56 14.48
N GLU A 45 -28.78 -21.97 13.29
CA GLU A 45 -28.37 -23.34 12.97
C GLU A 45 -27.11 -23.75 13.73
N LYS A 46 -26.02 -22.97 13.61
CA LYS A 46 -24.72 -23.29 14.23
C LYS A 46 -24.77 -23.42 15.75
N TYR A 47 -25.60 -22.62 16.42
CA TYR A 47 -25.67 -22.56 17.88
C TYR A 47 -26.96 -23.15 18.47
N ASN A 48 -27.81 -23.79 17.65
CA ASN A 48 -29.11 -24.34 18.07
C ASN A 48 -29.91 -23.36 18.94
N LYS A 49 -29.89 -22.06 18.58
CA LYS A 49 -30.48 -21.02 19.43
C LYS A 49 -32.01 -21.12 19.41
N PRO A 50 -32.67 -21.24 20.58
CA PRO A 50 -34.12 -21.15 20.65
C PRO A 50 -34.55 -19.70 20.37
N GLY A 51 -35.61 -19.53 19.56
CA GLY A 51 -36.17 -18.22 19.23
C GLY A 51 -35.44 -17.44 18.13
N ASP A 52 -35.53 -16.11 18.20
CA ASP A 52 -34.99 -15.20 17.20
C ASP A 52 -33.55 -14.79 17.51
N VAL A 53 -32.71 -14.79 16.47
CA VAL A 53 -31.31 -14.39 16.60
C VAL A 53 -31.19 -12.87 16.52
N TYR A 54 -30.64 -12.28 17.58
CA TYR A 54 -30.14 -10.91 17.53
C TYR A 54 -28.85 -10.83 16.70
N LEU A 55 -28.83 -9.91 15.74
CA LEU A 55 -27.65 -9.53 14.97
C LEU A 55 -27.77 -8.05 14.60
N GLY A 56 -26.86 -7.23 15.10
CA GLY A 56 -26.86 -5.78 14.92
C GLY A 56 -26.12 -5.36 13.64
N LEU A 57 -26.83 -4.66 12.76
CA LEU A 57 -26.25 -4.00 11.59
C LEU A 57 -25.72 -2.62 11.97
N VAL A 58 -24.41 -2.40 11.83
CA VAL A 58 -23.74 -1.17 12.29
C VAL A 58 -23.20 -0.30 11.15
N HIS A 59 -23.03 -0.88 9.96
CA HIS A 59 -22.66 -0.20 8.72
C HIS A 59 -23.19 -0.98 7.53
N ARG A 60 -23.09 -0.40 6.32
CA ARG A 60 -23.69 -0.96 5.10
C ARG A 60 -22.78 -0.73 3.90
N LEU A 61 -22.81 -1.68 2.99
CA LEU A 61 -22.26 -1.59 1.64
C LEU A 61 -23.39 -1.47 0.63
N ASP A 62 -23.10 -0.85 -0.52
CA ASP A 62 -24.06 -0.79 -1.62
C ASP A 62 -24.33 -2.21 -2.14
N ARG A 63 -25.55 -2.44 -2.64
CA ARG A 63 -25.98 -3.74 -3.16
C ARG A 63 -24.98 -4.39 -4.13
N PRO A 64 -24.48 -3.70 -5.19
CA PRO A 64 -23.56 -4.31 -6.15
C PRO A 64 -22.13 -4.44 -5.60
N VAL A 65 -21.79 -3.82 -4.47
CA VAL A 65 -20.43 -3.83 -3.91
C VAL A 65 -20.25 -5.05 -3.01
N GLY A 66 -19.13 -5.76 -3.18
CA GLY A 66 -18.73 -6.87 -2.31
C GLY A 66 -17.65 -6.45 -1.30
N GLY A 67 -17.30 -7.38 -0.40
CA GLY A 67 -16.19 -7.24 0.53
C GLY A 67 -16.58 -7.29 1.99
N VAL A 68 -15.66 -6.87 2.86
CA VAL A 68 -15.73 -7.13 4.30
C VAL A 68 -16.83 -6.33 4.99
N MET A 69 -17.61 -7.00 5.83
CA MET A 69 -18.64 -6.41 6.68
C MET A 69 -18.57 -6.98 8.09
N VAL A 70 -18.87 -6.14 9.09
CA VAL A 70 -18.93 -6.54 10.51
C VAL A 70 -20.34 -6.36 11.03
N PHE A 71 -20.78 -7.35 11.79
CA PHE A 71 -22.06 -7.39 12.49
C PHE A 71 -21.81 -7.57 13.98
N ALA A 72 -22.67 -6.97 14.79
CA ALA A 72 -22.62 -7.10 16.24
C ALA A 72 -23.50 -8.26 16.72
N ARG A 73 -22.91 -9.24 17.40
CA ARG A 73 -23.66 -10.39 17.96
C ARG A 73 -24.39 -10.07 19.26
N THR A 74 -24.15 -8.89 19.83
CA THR A 74 -24.78 -8.42 21.08
C THR A 74 -25.16 -6.94 20.96
N SER A 75 -26.20 -6.50 21.66
CA SER A 75 -26.64 -5.10 21.66
C SER A 75 -25.56 -4.14 22.19
N LYS A 76 -24.78 -4.57 23.18
CA LYS A 76 -23.65 -3.82 23.73
C LYS A 76 -22.52 -3.65 22.71
N ALA A 77 -22.21 -4.68 21.93
CA ALA A 77 -21.26 -4.57 20.82
C ALA A 77 -21.79 -3.64 19.72
N ALA A 78 -23.09 -3.72 19.41
CA ALA A 78 -23.72 -2.87 18.39
C ALA A 78 -23.58 -1.38 18.76
N ALA A 79 -23.95 -1.00 19.98
CA ALA A 79 -23.84 0.37 20.46
C ALA A 79 -22.40 0.92 20.37
N ARG A 80 -21.41 0.11 20.75
CA ARG A 80 -19.99 0.50 20.72
C ARG A 80 -19.45 0.63 19.29
N LEU A 81 -19.76 -0.32 18.41
CA LEU A 81 -19.36 -0.25 17.01
C LEU A 81 -20.03 0.93 16.29
N SER A 82 -21.34 1.13 16.49
CA SER A 82 -22.05 2.29 15.94
C SER A 82 -21.42 3.61 16.38
N ALA A 83 -20.98 3.71 17.65
CA ALA A 83 -20.24 4.87 18.13
C ALA A 83 -18.89 5.03 17.42
N GLN A 84 -18.13 3.95 17.20
CA GLN A 84 -16.86 4.01 16.45
C GLN A 84 -17.06 4.49 15.00
N PHE A 85 -18.06 3.95 14.29
CA PHE A 85 -18.38 4.37 12.92
C PHE A 85 -18.83 5.83 12.86
N SER A 86 -19.66 6.28 13.81
CA SER A 86 -20.13 7.66 13.89
C SER A 86 -18.99 8.65 14.18
N LYS A 87 -18.08 8.27 15.09
CA LYS A 87 -16.87 9.04 15.44
C LYS A 87 -15.73 8.90 14.43
N LYS A 88 -15.92 8.14 13.34
CA LYS A 88 -14.90 7.87 12.31
C LYS A 88 -13.62 7.24 12.87
N GLN A 89 -13.76 6.42 13.91
CA GLN A 89 -12.65 5.68 14.54
C GLN A 89 -12.33 4.36 13.82
N SER A 90 -13.19 3.93 12.89
CA SER A 90 -12.94 2.80 12.00
C SER A 90 -12.22 3.24 10.73
N MET A 91 -11.23 2.48 10.27
CA MET A 91 -10.59 2.68 8.97
C MET A 91 -11.21 1.73 7.94
N LYS A 92 -11.65 2.27 6.80
CA LYS A 92 -12.27 1.49 5.72
C LYS A 92 -11.46 1.70 4.46
N CYS A 93 -10.98 0.60 3.88
CA CYS A 93 -10.22 0.63 2.64
C CYS A 93 -10.99 -0.09 1.53
N TYR A 94 -11.00 0.50 0.34
CA TYR A 94 -11.67 -0.03 -0.84
C TYR A 94 -10.69 -0.14 -2.00
N ALA A 95 -10.85 -1.20 -2.77
CA ALA A 95 -10.18 -1.38 -4.05
C ALA A 95 -11.19 -0.94 -5.11
N ALA A 96 -10.76 -0.16 -6.08
CA ALA A 96 -11.57 0.14 -7.24
C ALA A 96 -10.76 0.07 -8.54
N ILE A 97 -11.38 -0.43 -9.61
CA ILE A 97 -10.85 -0.27 -10.96
C ILE A 97 -11.64 0.84 -11.62
N VAL A 98 -10.96 1.92 -11.99
CA VAL A 98 -11.55 3.08 -12.65
C VAL A 98 -11.17 3.11 -14.12
N CYS A 99 -12.07 3.64 -14.95
CA CYS A 99 -11.78 3.89 -16.36
C CYS A 99 -10.83 5.08 -16.50
N GLY A 100 -9.79 4.93 -17.32
CA GLY A 100 -8.80 5.97 -17.59
C GLY A 100 -7.59 5.97 -16.67
N GLU A 101 -6.76 6.99 -16.85
CA GLU A 101 -5.61 7.25 -16.01
C GLU A 101 -5.96 8.25 -14.91
N VAL A 102 -5.46 7.98 -13.71
CA VAL A 102 -5.63 8.83 -12.54
C VAL A 102 -4.30 9.34 -12.02
N LYS A 103 -4.33 10.39 -11.21
CA LYS A 103 -3.14 10.87 -10.51
C LYS A 103 -2.57 9.77 -9.62
N PRO A 104 -1.24 9.76 -9.34
CA PRO A 104 -0.64 8.80 -8.43
C PRO A 104 -1.30 8.75 -7.05
N GLU A 105 -1.75 9.90 -6.56
CA GLU A 105 -2.54 10.05 -5.33
C GLU A 105 -3.36 11.33 -5.39
N ASP A 106 -4.50 11.35 -4.69
CA ASP A 106 -5.29 12.57 -4.49
C ASP A 106 -6.19 12.44 -3.25
N SER A 107 -6.66 13.57 -2.72
CA SER A 107 -7.67 13.64 -1.66
C SER A 107 -8.90 14.36 -2.17
N LEU A 108 -10.06 13.68 -2.14
CA LEU A 108 -11.31 14.23 -2.63
C LEU A 108 -12.17 14.72 -1.47
N PHE A 109 -12.56 15.99 -1.54
CA PHE A 109 -13.51 16.61 -0.62
C PHE A 109 -14.66 17.23 -1.40
N ASP A 110 -15.88 16.76 -1.13
CA ASP A 110 -17.09 17.23 -1.79
C ASP A 110 -18.25 17.31 -0.80
N TYR A 111 -19.29 18.05 -1.16
CA TYR A 111 -20.60 18.00 -0.51
C TYR A 111 -21.54 17.17 -1.36
N LEU A 112 -22.21 16.19 -0.75
CA LEU A 112 -23.07 15.24 -1.45
C LEU A 112 -24.53 15.37 -1.02
N VAL A 113 -25.43 15.35 -2.01
CA VAL A 113 -26.89 15.33 -1.81
C VAL A 113 -27.45 14.03 -2.37
N ARG A 114 -28.33 13.38 -1.60
CA ARG A 114 -29.04 12.17 -2.03
C ARG A 114 -30.41 12.57 -2.59
N ASP A 115 -30.73 12.08 -3.77
CA ASP A 115 -32.08 12.11 -4.32
C ASP A 115 -32.79 10.80 -3.98
N GLU A 116 -33.82 10.89 -3.15
CA GLU A 116 -34.59 9.73 -2.71
C GLU A 116 -35.49 9.14 -3.81
N LYS A 117 -35.91 9.95 -4.80
CA LYS A 117 -36.79 9.50 -5.88
C LYS A 117 -36.05 8.58 -6.85
N THR A 118 -34.85 8.98 -7.23
CA THR A 118 -33.99 8.20 -8.13
C THR A 118 -33.06 7.25 -7.38
N ASN A 119 -33.03 7.36 -6.03
CA ASN A 119 -32.09 6.66 -5.16
C ASN A 119 -30.63 6.83 -5.64
N THR A 120 -30.29 8.06 -6.05
CA THR A 120 -28.95 8.46 -6.50
C THR A 120 -28.37 9.51 -5.56
N THR A 121 -27.10 9.83 -5.78
CA THR A 121 -26.33 10.85 -5.07
C THR A 121 -25.59 11.67 -6.10
N SER A 122 -25.54 12.98 -5.93
CA SER A 122 -24.79 13.92 -6.77
C SER A 122 -23.83 14.77 -5.93
N VAL A 123 -22.79 15.30 -6.57
CA VAL A 123 -21.97 16.38 -6.00
C VAL A 123 -22.78 17.68 -6.05
N ALA A 124 -22.73 18.44 -4.97
CA ALA A 124 -23.50 19.68 -4.81
C ALA A 124 -22.63 20.77 -4.16
N SER A 125 -23.15 22.01 -4.18
CA SER A 125 -22.56 23.09 -3.39
C SER A 125 -22.72 22.82 -1.88
N GLU A 126 -21.85 23.42 -1.08
CA GLU A 126 -21.96 23.40 0.38
C GLU A 126 -23.30 23.96 0.89
N THR A 127 -23.86 24.93 0.17
CA THR A 127 -25.13 25.59 0.50
C THR A 127 -26.37 24.82 0.07
N ALA A 128 -26.22 23.74 -0.70
CA ALA A 128 -27.36 22.96 -1.16
C ALA A 128 -28.09 22.29 0.01
N GLN A 129 -29.42 22.31 -0.03
CA GLN A 129 -30.23 21.72 1.03
C GLN A 129 -29.95 20.22 1.17
N GLY A 130 -29.64 19.77 2.38
CA GLY A 130 -29.34 18.37 2.67
C GLY A 130 -27.93 17.91 2.26
N ALA A 131 -27.08 18.82 1.79
CA ALA A 131 -25.71 18.51 1.41
C ALA A 131 -24.87 18.12 2.63
N LYS A 132 -24.10 17.04 2.50
CA LYS A 132 -23.25 16.52 3.59
C LYS A 132 -21.81 16.40 3.14
N PRO A 133 -20.83 16.81 3.98
CA PRO A 133 -19.43 16.69 3.63
C PRO A 133 -19.02 15.22 3.49
N ALA A 134 -18.22 14.96 2.46
CA ALA A 134 -17.71 13.66 2.05
C ALA A 134 -16.20 13.77 1.76
N ARG A 135 -15.41 12.91 2.41
CA ARG A 135 -13.96 12.84 2.22
C ARG A 135 -13.50 11.41 1.96
N LEU A 136 -12.60 11.27 1.00
CA LEU A 136 -11.81 10.08 0.75
C LEU A 136 -10.42 10.50 0.26
N ARG A 137 -9.44 9.61 0.39
CA ARG A 137 -8.17 9.73 -0.32
C ARG A 137 -7.91 8.44 -1.08
N TYR A 138 -7.19 8.52 -2.18
CA TYR A 138 -6.80 7.34 -2.93
C TYR A 138 -5.34 7.41 -3.37
N ARG A 139 -4.76 6.23 -3.59
CA ARG A 139 -3.47 6.03 -4.23
C ARG A 139 -3.66 5.09 -5.41
N ARG A 140 -3.07 5.41 -6.56
CA ARG A 140 -3.00 4.52 -7.72
C ARG A 140 -2.00 3.41 -7.46
N VAL A 141 -2.45 2.18 -7.59
CA VAL A 141 -1.63 0.97 -7.43
C VAL A 141 -1.02 0.57 -8.76
N ALA A 142 -1.82 0.55 -9.83
CA ALA A 142 -1.39 0.10 -11.14
C ALA A 142 -2.24 0.70 -12.26
N LYS A 143 -1.71 0.64 -13.49
CA LYS A 143 -2.40 1.05 -14.72
C LYS A 143 -2.20 -0.03 -15.80
N LYS A 144 -3.29 -0.55 -16.34
CA LYS A 144 -3.30 -1.56 -17.42
C LYS A 144 -4.51 -1.36 -18.32
N GLY A 145 -4.35 -1.57 -19.63
CA GLY A 145 -5.48 -1.61 -20.57
C GLY A 145 -6.42 -0.40 -20.54
N GLY A 146 -5.89 0.82 -20.32
CA GLY A 146 -6.71 2.03 -20.19
C GLY A 146 -7.53 2.15 -18.89
N LYS A 147 -7.23 1.33 -17.88
CA LYS A 147 -7.83 1.34 -16.54
C LYS A 147 -6.77 1.57 -15.48
N SER A 148 -7.20 2.03 -14.30
CA SER A 148 -6.34 2.16 -13.13
C SER A 148 -6.92 1.43 -11.93
N LEU A 149 -6.11 0.63 -11.24
CA LEU A 149 -6.42 0.10 -9.92
C LEU A 149 -6.06 1.14 -8.86
N ILE A 150 -6.99 1.47 -7.98
CA ILE A 150 -6.79 2.43 -6.89
C ILE A 150 -7.13 1.82 -5.52
N ASP A 151 -6.29 2.14 -4.53
CA ASP A 151 -6.48 1.90 -3.10
C ASP A 151 -7.11 3.14 -2.47
N ILE A 152 -8.30 3.03 -1.91
CA ILE A 152 -9.08 4.15 -1.38
C ILE A 152 -9.23 4.01 0.12
N GLU A 153 -8.82 5.03 0.88
CA GLU A 153 -9.23 5.18 2.27
C GLU A 153 -10.46 6.08 2.38
N LEU A 154 -11.55 5.52 2.89
CA LEU A 154 -12.84 6.18 2.99
C LEU A 154 -13.05 6.80 4.38
N GLN A 155 -12.85 8.12 4.50
CA GLN A 155 -12.92 8.87 5.76
C GLN A 155 -14.37 9.20 6.20
N THR A 156 -15.31 9.25 5.26
CA THR A 156 -16.76 9.41 5.54
C THR A 156 -17.57 8.36 4.81
N GLY A 157 -18.76 8.00 5.28
CA GLY A 157 -19.60 6.98 4.64
C GLY A 157 -20.93 7.52 4.11
N ARG A 158 -20.92 8.33 3.05
CA ARG A 158 -22.17 8.79 2.40
C ARG A 158 -22.65 7.80 1.35
N HIS A 159 -23.94 7.89 1.00
CA HIS A 159 -24.58 7.05 0.00
C HIS A 159 -23.86 7.18 -1.35
N HIS A 160 -23.41 6.07 -1.95
CA HIS A 160 -22.68 6.04 -3.22
C HIS A 160 -21.41 6.94 -3.26
N GLN A 161 -20.84 7.27 -2.11
CA GLN A 161 -19.81 8.32 -2.01
C GLN A 161 -18.63 8.12 -2.98
N ILE A 162 -18.00 6.94 -2.94
CA ILE A 162 -16.84 6.65 -3.79
C ILE A 162 -17.21 6.79 -5.27
N ARG A 163 -18.35 6.20 -5.64
CA ARG A 163 -18.86 6.13 -7.01
C ARG A 163 -19.06 7.53 -7.61
N VAL A 164 -19.76 8.41 -6.88
CA VAL A 164 -20.06 9.77 -7.35
C VAL A 164 -18.82 10.68 -7.33
N GLN A 165 -17.98 10.61 -6.29
CA GLN A 165 -16.79 11.46 -6.19
C GLN A 165 -15.78 11.15 -7.32
N LEU A 166 -15.61 9.87 -7.67
CA LEU A 166 -14.76 9.46 -8.78
C LEU A 166 -15.38 9.80 -10.15
N ALA A 167 -16.68 9.50 -10.35
CA ALA A 167 -17.37 9.83 -11.60
C ALA A 167 -17.37 11.34 -11.91
N SER A 168 -17.59 12.19 -10.90
CA SER A 168 -17.56 13.67 -11.06
C SER A 168 -16.23 14.24 -11.55
N ARG A 169 -15.17 13.43 -11.54
CA ARG A 169 -13.81 13.79 -11.98
C ARG A 169 -13.40 13.02 -13.24
N ASN A 170 -14.36 12.47 -13.97
CA ASN A 170 -14.14 11.64 -15.17
C ASN A 170 -13.30 10.39 -14.89
N MET A 171 -13.39 9.85 -13.68
CA MET A 171 -12.76 8.58 -13.28
C MET A 171 -13.82 7.55 -12.87
N PRO A 172 -14.88 7.32 -13.67
CA PRO A 172 -15.96 6.44 -13.26
C PRO A 172 -15.46 5.01 -13.01
N ILE A 173 -16.08 4.32 -12.05
CA ILE A 173 -15.71 2.94 -11.72
C ILE A 173 -16.14 2.01 -12.87
N TYR A 174 -15.29 1.08 -13.24
CA TYR A 174 -15.60 0.05 -14.24
C TYR A 174 -16.82 -0.78 -13.81
N GLY A 175 -17.75 -1.02 -14.73
CA GLY A 175 -19.01 -1.73 -14.47
C GLY A 175 -20.03 -0.97 -13.60
N ASP A 176 -19.80 0.31 -13.29
CA ASP A 176 -20.79 1.11 -12.54
C ASP A 176 -21.94 1.60 -13.43
N GLN A 177 -22.99 0.79 -13.56
CA GLN A 177 -24.14 1.08 -14.41
C GLN A 177 -24.97 2.33 -14.02
N ARG A 178 -24.66 3.03 -12.91
CA ARG A 178 -25.36 4.26 -12.51
C ARG A 178 -24.57 5.53 -12.75
N TYR A 179 -23.25 5.47 -12.64
CA TYR A 179 -22.38 6.64 -12.66
C TYR A 179 -21.31 6.57 -13.76
N ASN A 180 -21.38 5.54 -14.60
CA ASN A 180 -20.51 5.35 -15.74
C ASN A 180 -21.38 5.17 -16.99
N ASP A 181 -21.48 6.21 -17.80
CA ASP A 181 -22.29 6.21 -19.02
C ASP A 181 -21.77 5.23 -20.08
N THR A 182 -20.52 4.75 -19.92
CA THR A 182 -19.90 3.75 -20.81
C THR A 182 -19.96 2.32 -20.27
N ALA A 183 -20.57 2.10 -19.09
CA ALA A 183 -20.68 0.76 -18.52
C ALA A 183 -21.60 -0.12 -19.37
N ILE A 184 -21.18 -1.37 -19.60
CA ILE A 184 -22.00 -2.34 -20.32
C ILE A 184 -22.99 -2.96 -19.35
N VAL A 185 -24.25 -3.06 -19.75
CA VAL A 185 -25.31 -3.66 -18.93
C VAL A 185 -24.93 -5.11 -18.58
N GLY A 186 -25.03 -5.45 -17.31
CA GLY A 186 -24.66 -6.76 -16.78
C GLY A 186 -23.21 -6.87 -16.30
N GLU A 187 -22.35 -5.88 -16.57
CA GLU A 187 -21.03 -5.84 -15.96
C GLU A 187 -21.11 -5.59 -14.45
N GLN A 188 -20.25 -6.29 -13.73
CA GLN A 188 -20.10 -6.17 -12.28
C GLN A 188 -19.25 -4.94 -11.94
N ILE A 189 -19.74 -4.07 -11.06
CA ILE A 189 -18.95 -2.93 -10.57
C ILE A 189 -17.66 -3.41 -9.92
N ALA A 190 -16.54 -2.85 -10.36
CA ALA A 190 -15.23 -3.11 -9.80
C ALA A 190 -14.96 -2.18 -8.60
N LEU A 191 -15.78 -2.32 -7.56
CA LEU A 191 -15.60 -1.67 -6.25
C LEU A 191 -15.74 -2.72 -5.15
N TRP A 192 -14.75 -2.81 -4.28
CA TRP A 192 -14.67 -3.85 -3.24
C TRP A 192 -14.17 -3.30 -1.91
N ALA A 193 -14.89 -3.56 -0.82
CA ALA A 193 -14.45 -3.22 0.53
C ALA A 193 -13.40 -4.23 1.01
N TYR A 194 -12.14 -4.07 0.62
CA TYR A 194 -11.13 -5.09 0.85
C TYR A 194 -10.60 -5.13 2.29
N ALA A 195 -10.64 -4.02 3.04
CA ALA A 195 -10.20 -4.02 4.42
C ALA A 195 -11.03 -3.13 5.34
N LEU A 196 -11.22 -3.62 6.57
CA LEU A 196 -11.87 -2.91 7.66
C LEU A 196 -11.02 -3.06 8.92
N THR A 197 -10.60 -1.93 9.47
CA THR A 197 -9.95 -1.88 10.78
C THR A 197 -10.90 -1.26 11.79
N ILE A 198 -11.13 -1.96 12.90
CA ILE A 198 -11.96 -1.53 14.03
C ILE A 198 -11.26 -1.83 15.35
N GLU A 199 -11.67 -1.13 16.41
CA GLU A 199 -11.35 -1.55 17.76
C GLU A 199 -12.37 -2.60 18.21
N HIS A 200 -11.91 -3.74 18.71
CA HIS A 200 -12.78 -4.79 19.21
C HIS A 200 -13.66 -4.24 20.37
N PRO A 201 -14.99 -4.37 20.33
CA PRO A 201 -15.90 -3.65 21.23
C PRO A 201 -15.78 -4.04 22.72
N THR A 202 -15.18 -5.18 23.04
CA THR A 202 -14.90 -5.62 24.42
C THR A 202 -13.41 -5.62 24.76
N GLN A 203 -12.60 -6.33 23.98
CA GLN A 203 -11.15 -6.47 24.17
C GLN A 203 -10.34 -5.17 24.01
N ARG A 204 -10.87 -4.15 23.31
CA ARG A 204 -10.16 -2.89 23.00
C ARG A 204 -8.87 -3.04 22.19
N THR A 205 -8.71 -4.19 21.53
CA THR A 205 -7.62 -4.45 20.60
C THR A 205 -7.99 -3.98 19.20
N GLN A 206 -7.03 -3.40 18.47
CA GLN A 206 -7.23 -3.08 17.07
C GLN A 206 -7.24 -4.37 16.24
N MET A 207 -8.21 -4.51 15.36
CA MET A 207 -8.37 -5.67 14.50
C MET A 207 -8.56 -5.21 13.06
N ARG A 208 -7.81 -5.82 12.13
CA ARG A 208 -7.92 -5.59 10.69
C ARG A 208 -8.41 -6.87 10.02
N PHE A 209 -9.49 -6.76 9.26
CA PHE A 209 -10.07 -7.85 8.49
C PHE A 209 -9.90 -7.56 7.01
N ILE A 210 -9.48 -8.57 6.24
CA ILE A 210 -9.17 -8.45 4.81
C ILE A 210 -10.06 -9.42 4.01
N SER A 211 -10.52 -8.99 2.84
CA SER A 211 -11.28 -9.79 1.88
C SER A 211 -10.82 -9.47 0.46
N MET A 212 -10.50 -10.51 -0.31
CA MET A 212 -9.95 -10.38 -1.65
C MET A 212 -11.06 -10.28 -2.70
N PRO A 213 -11.05 -9.26 -3.58
CA PRO A 213 -12.00 -9.21 -4.69
C PRO A 213 -11.78 -10.37 -5.66
N ARG A 214 -12.86 -10.82 -6.29
CA ARG A 214 -12.84 -11.89 -7.31
C ARG A 214 -13.64 -11.48 -8.54
N GLY A 215 -13.21 -11.95 -9.70
CA GLY A 215 -13.91 -11.81 -10.96
C GLY A 215 -13.07 -11.15 -12.05
N LYS A 216 -13.53 -11.29 -13.30
CA LYS A 216 -12.77 -10.97 -14.52
C LYS A 216 -12.08 -9.60 -14.53
N ALA A 217 -12.72 -8.56 -14.01
CA ALA A 217 -12.12 -7.23 -13.95
C ALA A 217 -10.87 -7.19 -13.06
N TRP A 218 -10.92 -7.92 -11.94
CA TRP A 218 -9.85 -7.99 -10.95
C TRP A 218 -8.70 -8.89 -11.40
N ASP A 219 -8.97 -9.91 -12.22
CA ASP A 219 -7.95 -10.84 -12.74
C ASP A 219 -6.86 -10.12 -13.55
N GLU A 220 -7.18 -8.99 -14.22
CA GLU A 220 -6.19 -8.14 -14.93
C GLU A 220 -5.14 -7.52 -13.98
N PHE A 221 -5.49 -7.36 -12.70
CA PHE A 221 -4.68 -6.75 -11.66
C PHE A 221 -4.40 -7.70 -10.48
N SER A 222 -4.44 -9.01 -10.71
CA SER A 222 -4.34 -10.03 -9.65
C SER A 222 -3.09 -9.86 -8.80
N ASP A 223 -1.93 -9.68 -9.42
CA ASP A 223 -0.66 -9.49 -8.73
C ASP A 223 -0.64 -8.20 -7.90
N GLU A 224 -1.10 -7.08 -8.46
CA GLU A 224 -1.09 -5.80 -7.76
C GLU A 224 -2.11 -5.74 -6.64
N LEU A 225 -3.26 -6.40 -6.79
CA LEU A 225 -4.22 -6.60 -5.72
C LEU A 225 -3.61 -7.43 -4.59
N THR A 226 -2.94 -8.54 -4.92
CA THR A 226 -2.31 -9.42 -3.93
C THR A 226 -1.24 -8.69 -3.12
N ALA A 227 -0.40 -7.92 -3.81
CA ALA A 227 0.59 -7.06 -3.16
C ALA A 227 -0.06 -6.00 -2.26
N MET A 228 -1.05 -5.26 -2.78
CA MET A 228 -1.74 -4.21 -2.05
C MET A 228 -2.39 -4.77 -0.76
N LEU A 229 -3.08 -5.92 -0.85
CA LEU A 229 -3.73 -6.55 0.28
C LEU A 229 -2.74 -7.04 1.33
N SER A 230 -1.53 -7.42 0.90
CA SER A 230 -0.41 -7.84 1.76
C SER A 230 0.42 -6.66 2.28
N GLY A 231 0.03 -5.42 1.99
CA GLY A 231 0.73 -4.23 2.45
C GLY A 231 2.08 -4.00 1.74
N VAL A 232 2.21 -4.48 0.50
CA VAL A 232 3.38 -4.32 -0.36
C VAL A 232 3.04 -3.38 -1.52
N SER A 233 4.01 -2.57 -1.93
CA SER A 233 3.94 -1.77 -3.15
C SER A 233 4.85 -2.40 -4.21
N ILE A 234 4.31 -2.75 -5.37
CA ILE A 234 5.08 -3.33 -6.48
C ILE A 234 5.24 -2.28 -7.58
N ALA A 235 6.48 -2.07 -8.00
CA ALA A 235 6.82 -1.24 -9.15
C ALA A 235 6.94 -2.06 -10.44
N TYR A 236 7.26 -3.36 -10.34
CA TYR A 236 7.30 -4.28 -11.47
C TYR A 236 7.14 -5.72 -10.99
N ILE A 237 6.40 -6.53 -11.76
CA ILE A 237 6.29 -7.98 -11.54
C ILE A 237 6.12 -8.70 -12.87
N ASP A 238 6.82 -9.81 -13.03
CA ASP A 238 6.61 -10.81 -14.07
C ASP A 238 6.74 -12.22 -13.47
N GLU A 239 6.85 -13.26 -14.30
CA GLU A 239 7.02 -14.65 -13.86
C GLU A 239 8.31 -14.93 -13.06
N ASP A 240 9.33 -14.09 -13.21
CA ASP A 240 10.67 -14.32 -12.67
C ASP A 240 11.07 -13.37 -11.55
N ILE A 241 10.64 -12.12 -11.62
CA ILE A 241 11.14 -11.04 -10.78
C ILE A 241 10.03 -10.20 -10.18
N ILE A 242 10.32 -9.64 -9.02
CA ILE A 242 9.51 -8.60 -8.37
C ILE A 242 10.43 -7.44 -8.05
N VAL A 243 10.04 -6.24 -8.44
CA VAL A 243 10.62 -4.99 -7.92
C VAL A 243 9.61 -4.35 -7.00
N ALA A 244 9.89 -4.39 -5.70
CA ALA A 244 9.03 -3.80 -4.67
C ALA A 244 9.52 -2.41 -4.28
N ASP A 245 8.59 -1.47 -4.06
CA ASP A 245 8.88 -0.17 -3.45
C ASP A 245 8.75 -0.29 -1.92
N LYS A 246 9.90 -0.38 -1.25
CA LYS A 246 9.98 -0.51 0.21
C LYS A 246 9.68 0.84 0.88
N PRO A 247 8.74 0.89 1.84
CA PRO A 247 8.56 2.09 2.65
C PRO A 247 9.74 2.35 3.58
N TYR A 248 9.81 3.57 4.11
CA TYR A 248 10.74 3.91 5.19
C TYR A 248 10.39 3.11 6.45
N GLY A 249 11.40 2.66 7.19
CA GLY A 249 11.26 1.92 8.45
C GLY A 249 11.09 0.40 8.31
N LEU A 250 10.69 -0.11 7.15
CA LEU A 250 10.53 -1.56 6.93
C LEU A 250 11.88 -2.22 6.57
N SER A 251 12.25 -3.30 7.24
CA SER A 251 13.42 -4.11 6.89
C SER A 251 13.16 -4.95 5.64
N VAL A 252 14.20 -5.17 4.82
CA VAL A 252 14.05 -6.01 3.61
C VAL A 252 13.84 -7.47 3.98
N ALA A 253 14.62 -7.96 4.94
CA ALA A 253 14.70 -9.34 5.39
C ALA A 253 14.86 -9.37 6.91
N ILE A 254 14.68 -10.54 7.52
CA ILE A 254 14.84 -10.71 8.97
C ILE A 254 16.28 -10.40 9.36
N ASP A 255 16.45 -9.43 10.25
CA ASP A 255 17.67 -9.17 11.02
C ASP A 255 17.22 -9.07 12.50
N ASP A 256 17.80 -9.89 13.38
CA ASP A 256 17.58 -10.01 14.84
C ASP A 256 16.42 -9.16 15.45
N GLY A 257 15.18 -9.68 15.40
CA GLY A 257 14.09 -9.26 16.29
C GLY A 257 12.85 -8.59 15.67
N ASP A 258 12.74 -8.49 14.34
CA ASP A 258 11.53 -7.98 13.66
C ASP A 258 10.88 -9.07 12.77
N ASP A 259 9.62 -9.39 13.04
CA ASP A 259 8.85 -10.41 12.31
C ASP A 259 8.23 -9.84 11.02
N ASP A 260 8.08 -8.52 10.90
CA ASP A 260 7.41 -7.87 9.76
C ASP A 260 8.43 -7.27 8.78
N THR A 261 8.74 -8.02 7.73
CA THR A 261 9.75 -7.66 6.72
C THR A 261 9.15 -7.59 5.31
N LEU A 262 9.80 -6.88 4.39
CA LEU A 262 9.37 -6.83 2.99
C LEU A 262 9.37 -8.23 2.36
N GLU A 263 10.41 -9.04 2.62
CA GLU A 263 10.50 -10.43 2.21
C GLU A 263 9.33 -11.23 2.78
N GLY A 264 9.07 -11.18 4.08
CA GLY A 264 7.95 -11.91 4.70
C GLY A 264 6.58 -11.50 4.15
N ARG A 265 6.37 -10.22 3.85
CA ARG A 265 5.14 -9.75 3.21
C ARG A 265 5.02 -10.22 1.76
N LEU A 266 6.13 -10.28 1.01
CA LEU A 266 6.15 -10.82 -0.34
C LEU A 266 5.96 -12.34 -0.36
N ASP A 267 6.54 -13.07 0.60
CA ASP A 267 6.36 -14.50 0.78
C ASP A 267 4.89 -14.85 1.03
N ALA A 268 4.25 -14.10 1.92
CA ALA A 268 2.83 -14.25 2.20
C ALA A 268 1.95 -13.95 0.97
N ALA A 269 2.39 -13.06 0.09
CA ALA A 269 1.66 -12.63 -1.10
C ALA A 269 1.85 -13.58 -2.30
N PHE A 270 3.07 -14.03 -2.57
CA PHE A 270 3.45 -14.68 -3.82
C PHE A 270 4.09 -16.05 -3.65
N GLY A 271 4.18 -16.56 -2.42
CA GLY A 271 5.05 -17.69 -2.08
C GLY A 271 6.51 -17.27 -1.99
N GLU A 272 7.40 -18.24 -1.79
CA GLU A 272 8.83 -18.00 -1.54
C GLU A 272 9.48 -17.07 -2.58
N VAL A 273 10.00 -15.93 -2.12
CA VAL A 273 10.78 -14.98 -2.90
C VAL A 273 12.21 -14.90 -2.39
N TYR A 274 13.12 -14.37 -3.21
CA TYR A 274 14.54 -14.27 -2.87
C TYR A 274 15.04 -12.83 -3.07
N PRO A 275 15.42 -12.10 -2.00
CA PRO A 275 15.99 -10.77 -2.14
C PRO A 275 17.35 -10.84 -2.86
N ILE A 276 17.49 -10.12 -3.98
CA ILE A 276 18.75 -10.04 -4.75
C ILE A 276 19.70 -9.01 -4.15
N HIS A 277 19.14 -7.91 -3.64
CA HIS A 277 19.88 -6.94 -2.84
C HIS A 277 19.02 -6.43 -1.70
N ARG A 278 19.65 -5.74 -0.75
CA ARG A 278 18.98 -5.11 0.39
C ARG A 278 19.30 -3.61 0.40
N ILE A 279 18.37 -2.83 0.95
CA ILE A 279 18.58 -1.44 1.33
C ILE A 279 18.22 -1.31 2.82
N ASP A 280 18.83 -0.37 3.53
CA ASP A 280 18.59 -0.19 4.96
C ASP A 280 17.11 0.04 5.28
N ALA A 281 16.66 -0.29 6.49
CA ALA A 281 15.30 0.00 6.94
C ALA A 281 14.97 1.50 6.79
N THR A 282 15.92 2.39 7.07
CA THR A 282 15.80 3.84 6.93
C THR A 282 15.89 4.36 5.49
N THR A 283 16.11 3.49 4.50
CA THR A 283 16.15 3.87 3.08
C THR A 283 14.88 3.36 2.41
N LYS A 284 14.10 4.25 1.79
CA LYS A 284 12.92 3.86 1.01
C LYS A 284 13.29 3.59 -0.45
N GLY A 285 12.45 2.88 -1.18
CA GLY A 285 12.59 2.72 -2.62
C GLY A 285 12.71 1.28 -3.10
N LEU A 286 13.16 1.15 -4.36
CA LEU A 286 13.13 -0.09 -5.11
C LEU A 286 14.07 -1.17 -4.55
N VAL A 287 13.54 -2.38 -4.41
CA VAL A 287 14.28 -3.59 -4.03
C VAL A 287 13.91 -4.72 -4.99
N LEU A 288 14.93 -5.37 -5.57
CA LEU A 288 14.75 -6.49 -6.49
C LEU A 288 14.71 -7.84 -5.76
N PHE A 289 13.72 -8.64 -6.10
CA PHE A 289 13.54 -10.02 -5.67
C PHE A 289 13.41 -10.94 -6.89
N ALA A 290 13.89 -12.18 -6.76
CA ALA A 290 13.52 -13.28 -7.65
C ALA A 290 12.31 -14.03 -7.10
N ARG A 291 11.46 -14.53 -8.00
CA ARG A 291 10.28 -15.35 -7.67
C ARG A 291 10.57 -16.85 -7.62
N ASN A 292 11.76 -17.27 -8.05
CA ASN A 292 12.16 -18.67 -8.07
C ASN A 292 13.69 -18.81 -8.00
N ALA A 293 14.14 -20.01 -7.62
CA ALA A 293 15.56 -20.28 -7.39
C ALA A 293 16.44 -20.13 -8.65
N ASN A 294 15.89 -20.40 -9.84
CA ASN A 294 16.63 -20.23 -11.11
C ASN A 294 16.91 -18.76 -11.37
N SER A 295 15.86 -17.93 -11.31
CA SER A 295 15.97 -16.47 -11.48
C SER A 295 16.82 -15.84 -10.39
N ARG A 296 16.80 -16.37 -9.16
CA ARG A 296 17.73 -15.95 -8.10
C ARG A 296 19.18 -16.14 -8.52
N ASN A 297 19.54 -17.34 -8.97
CA ASN A 297 20.92 -17.65 -9.35
C ASN A 297 21.38 -16.79 -10.54
N GLU A 298 20.50 -16.60 -11.54
CA GLU A 298 20.73 -15.74 -12.70
C GLU A 298 20.97 -14.27 -12.27
N LEU A 299 20.06 -13.69 -11.49
CA LEU A 299 20.15 -12.30 -11.05
C LEU A 299 21.35 -12.05 -10.13
N MET A 300 21.72 -13.03 -9.30
CA MET A 300 22.95 -12.97 -8.50
C MET A 300 24.21 -13.01 -9.36
N SER A 301 24.20 -13.68 -10.53
CA SER A 301 25.29 -13.57 -11.52
C SER A 301 25.30 -12.19 -12.16
N CYS A 302 24.16 -11.72 -12.65
CA CYS A 302 24.00 -10.40 -13.25
C CYS A 302 24.48 -9.29 -12.30
N MET A 303 24.16 -9.39 -11.00
CA MET A 303 24.61 -8.43 -9.99
C MET A 303 26.13 -8.45 -9.78
N ARG A 304 26.76 -9.64 -9.78
CA ARG A 304 28.23 -9.78 -9.66
C ARG A 304 28.96 -9.22 -10.88
N GLU A 305 28.35 -9.34 -12.06
CA GLU A 305 28.88 -8.87 -13.34
C GLU A 305 28.57 -7.39 -13.63
N GLY A 306 27.90 -6.68 -12.71
CA GLY A 306 27.57 -5.25 -12.88
C GLY A 306 26.42 -4.96 -13.85
N ARG A 307 25.68 -5.99 -14.27
CA ARG A 307 24.51 -5.91 -15.17
C ARG A 307 23.23 -5.41 -14.49
N ILE A 308 23.27 -5.23 -13.17
CA ILE A 308 22.18 -4.62 -12.38
C ILE A 308 22.64 -3.28 -11.81
N LYS A 309 22.23 -2.20 -12.49
CA LYS A 309 22.56 -0.81 -12.10
C LYS A 309 21.51 -0.28 -11.15
N LYS A 310 21.97 0.39 -10.10
CA LYS A 310 21.16 0.89 -8.99
C LYS A 310 21.37 2.39 -8.87
N PHE A 311 20.29 3.15 -8.98
CA PHE A 311 20.32 4.60 -8.91
C PHE A 311 19.52 5.09 -7.71
N TYR A 312 20.05 6.09 -7.01
CA TYR A 312 19.43 6.68 -5.84
C TYR A 312 19.30 8.19 -6.02
N THR A 313 18.43 8.79 -5.22
CA THR A 313 18.41 10.23 -4.99
C THR A 313 18.51 10.49 -3.51
N CYS A 314 19.32 11.48 -3.12
CA CYS A 314 19.40 11.93 -1.74
C CYS A 314 19.47 13.45 -1.62
N GLU A 315 19.09 13.94 -0.45
CA GLU A 315 19.36 15.31 -0.02
C GLU A 315 20.52 15.30 0.97
N VAL A 316 21.54 16.11 0.73
CA VAL A 316 22.73 16.23 1.57
C VAL A 316 22.84 17.61 2.18
N VAL A 317 23.51 17.71 3.33
CA VAL A 317 23.86 18.98 3.96
C VAL A 317 25.00 19.64 3.18
N GLY A 318 24.85 20.94 2.90
CA GLY A 318 25.81 21.74 2.14
C GLY A 318 25.86 21.40 0.64
N VAL A 319 26.92 21.87 -0.01
CA VAL A 319 27.18 21.66 -1.44
C VAL A 319 28.45 20.79 -1.59
N PRO A 320 28.41 19.67 -2.34
CA PRO A 320 29.59 18.88 -2.60
C PRO A 320 30.68 19.68 -3.35
N PRO A 321 31.97 19.35 -3.15
CA PRO A 321 33.07 20.11 -3.74
C PRO A 321 33.10 20.07 -5.28
N LYS A 322 32.51 19.04 -5.89
CA LYS A 322 32.36 18.91 -7.34
C LYS A 322 30.90 18.69 -7.71
N ARG A 323 30.49 19.19 -8.88
CA ARG A 323 29.13 18.95 -9.43
C ARG A 323 28.86 17.50 -9.79
N ALA A 324 29.91 16.72 -10.06
CA ALA A 324 29.84 15.27 -10.20
C ALA A 324 31.21 14.68 -9.84
N ASP A 325 31.23 13.51 -9.22
CA ASP A 325 32.46 12.78 -8.93
C ASP A 325 32.18 11.28 -8.74
N THR A 326 33.24 10.47 -8.79
CA THR A 326 33.20 9.07 -8.37
C THR A 326 34.00 8.92 -7.08
N LEU A 327 33.30 8.59 -6.00
CA LEU A 327 33.88 8.37 -4.68
C LEU A 327 34.42 6.94 -4.60
N TYR A 328 35.73 6.83 -4.44
CA TYR A 328 36.44 5.59 -4.12
C TYR A 328 36.78 5.55 -2.64
N GLY A 329 36.71 4.39 -2.02
CA GLY A 329 37.13 4.21 -0.64
C GLY A 329 37.01 2.77 -0.17
N TYR A 330 37.37 2.53 1.09
CA TYR A 330 37.40 1.22 1.70
C TYR A 330 36.59 1.21 3.00
N ALA A 331 35.58 0.34 3.08
CA ALA A 331 34.68 0.16 4.22
C ALA A 331 35.27 -0.80 5.26
N VAL A 332 35.34 -0.37 6.51
CA VAL A 332 35.53 -1.25 7.68
C VAL A 332 34.30 -1.18 8.57
N LYS A 333 33.67 -2.32 8.84
CA LYS A 333 32.50 -2.41 9.73
C LYS A 333 32.95 -2.34 11.20
N ASP A 334 32.40 -1.39 11.93
CA ASP A 334 32.53 -1.26 13.38
C ASP A 334 31.28 -1.89 14.01
N ALA A 335 31.41 -3.15 14.46
CA ALA A 335 30.28 -3.94 14.94
C ALA A 335 29.70 -3.40 16.26
N GLU A 336 30.54 -2.86 17.14
CA GLU A 336 30.11 -2.30 18.43
C GLU A 336 29.22 -1.05 18.24
N ARG A 337 29.60 -0.17 17.31
CA ARG A 337 28.85 1.07 17.04
C ARG A 337 27.78 0.89 15.97
N GLY A 338 27.75 -0.25 15.28
CA GLY A 338 26.83 -0.49 14.16
C GLY A 338 27.00 0.51 13.01
N ILE A 339 28.25 0.93 12.76
CA ILE A 339 28.63 1.89 11.72
C ILE A 339 29.70 1.29 10.78
N VAL A 340 30.00 2.03 9.73
CA VAL A 340 31.01 1.74 8.71
C VAL A 340 31.91 2.94 8.63
N LYS A 341 33.21 2.73 8.85
CA LYS A 341 34.24 3.76 8.67
C LYS A 341 34.79 3.66 7.26
N VAL A 342 34.98 4.80 6.62
CA VAL A 342 35.53 4.92 5.26
C VAL A 342 36.99 5.32 5.37
N TYR A 343 37.84 4.67 4.58
CA TYR A 343 39.26 4.99 4.44
C TYR A 343 39.60 5.23 2.97
N ASP A 344 40.51 6.16 2.71
CA ASP A 344 40.95 6.49 1.34
C ASP A 344 41.90 5.43 0.77
N ASN A 345 42.59 4.69 1.66
CA ASN A 345 43.57 3.67 1.29
C ASN A 345 43.15 2.27 1.78
N PRO A 346 43.55 1.19 1.07
CA PRO A 346 43.30 -0.17 1.52
C PRO A 346 43.85 -0.40 2.93
N CYS A 347 43.07 -1.06 3.79
CA CYS A 347 43.52 -1.48 5.11
C CYS A 347 42.97 -2.88 5.47
N PRO A 348 43.56 -3.58 6.45
CA PRO A 348 43.16 -4.94 6.79
C PRO A 348 41.66 -5.06 7.11
N GLY A 349 41.00 -6.00 6.43
CA GLY A 349 39.56 -6.25 6.60
C GLY A 349 38.63 -5.26 5.87
N ALA A 350 39.18 -4.27 5.18
CA ALA A 350 38.38 -3.29 4.47
C ALA A 350 37.88 -3.82 3.11
N LYS A 351 36.67 -3.43 2.74
CA LYS A 351 36.05 -3.79 1.46
C LYS A 351 35.91 -2.56 0.58
N GLU A 352 36.28 -2.67 -0.69
CA GLU A 352 36.15 -1.57 -1.65
C GLU A 352 34.70 -1.07 -1.78
N MET A 353 34.57 0.25 -1.90
CA MET A 353 33.36 1.03 -2.09
C MET A 353 33.54 2.00 -3.26
N ILE A 354 32.55 2.05 -4.15
CA ILE A 354 32.54 2.86 -5.36
C ILE A 354 31.12 3.40 -5.54
N THR A 355 30.99 4.71 -5.49
CA THR A 355 29.72 5.43 -5.61
C THR A 355 29.94 6.70 -6.43
N ALA A 356 29.24 6.84 -7.55
CA ALA A 356 29.24 8.09 -8.30
C ALA A 356 28.05 8.96 -7.88
N TYR A 357 28.24 10.27 -7.92
CA TYR A 357 27.18 11.22 -7.68
C TYR A 357 27.17 12.34 -8.73
N ARG A 358 26.00 12.96 -8.90
CA ARG A 358 25.79 14.16 -9.73
C ARG A 358 24.83 15.10 -9.01
N LEU A 359 25.23 16.35 -8.89
CA LEU A 359 24.42 17.43 -8.34
C LEU A 359 23.25 17.76 -9.28
N LEU A 360 22.03 17.69 -8.74
CA LEU A 360 20.80 18.02 -9.45
C LEU A 360 20.33 19.44 -9.14
N SER A 361 20.33 19.82 -7.87
CA SER A 361 19.91 21.15 -7.42
C SER A 361 20.60 21.54 -6.13
N GLU A 362 20.70 22.85 -5.91
CA GLU A 362 21.19 23.48 -4.68
C GLU A 362 20.03 24.25 -4.05
N ASN A 363 19.91 24.15 -2.74
CA ASN A 363 18.95 24.89 -1.92
C ASN A 363 19.73 25.60 -0.78
N ASP A 364 19.05 26.46 -0.02
CA ASP A 364 19.67 27.09 1.15
C ASP A 364 20.10 26.03 2.19
N GLY A 365 21.40 25.75 2.22
CA GLY A 365 22.03 24.82 3.17
C GLY A 365 21.97 23.34 2.79
N THR A 366 21.33 22.95 1.69
CA THR A 366 21.23 21.55 1.24
C THR A 366 21.43 21.40 -0.28
N SER A 367 21.72 20.18 -0.73
CA SER A 367 21.83 19.84 -2.15
C SER A 367 21.14 18.52 -2.47
N THR A 368 20.51 18.42 -3.64
CA THR A 368 19.95 17.16 -4.14
C THR A 368 20.94 16.47 -5.06
N LEU A 369 21.26 15.21 -4.78
CA LEU A 369 22.18 14.39 -5.59
C LEU A 369 21.45 13.22 -6.24
N GLU A 370 21.81 12.93 -7.49
CA GLU A 370 21.63 11.61 -8.10
C GLU A 370 22.86 10.76 -7.82
N ILE A 371 22.66 9.49 -7.47
CA ILE A 371 23.72 8.56 -7.11
C ILE A 371 23.65 7.34 -8.02
N GLU A 372 24.79 6.87 -8.53
CA GLU A 372 24.94 5.54 -9.13
C GLU A 372 25.81 4.67 -8.20
N LEU A 373 25.28 3.52 -7.81
CA LEU A 373 25.90 2.62 -6.85
C LEU A 373 26.51 1.39 -7.55
N PHE A 374 27.84 1.35 -7.61
CA PHE A 374 28.58 0.26 -8.27
C PHE A 374 28.83 -0.92 -7.34
N THR A 375 29.19 -0.66 -6.08
CA THR A 375 29.38 -1.70 -5.05
C THR A 375 28.28 -1.60 -3.98
N GLY A 376 27.95 -2.73 -3.34
CA GLY A 376 26.92 -2.77 -2.29
C GLY A 376 27.52 -3.12 -0.92
N ARG A 377 27.92 -2.12 -0.14
CA ARG A 377 28.34 -2.27 1.26
C ARG A 377 27.30 -1.67 2.21
N THR A 378 27.29 -2.14 3.47
CA THR A 378 26.42 -1.61 4.53
C THR A 378 26.59 -0.10 4.66
N HIS A 379 25.49 0.65 4.70
CA HIS A 379 25.48 2.12 4.81
C HIS A 379 26.36 2.87 3.78
N GLN A 380 26.66 2.27 2.63
CA GLN A 380 27.72 2.78 1.75
C GLN A 380 27.57 4.25 1.35
N ILE A 381 26.41 4.60 0.78
CA ILE A 381 26.14 5.97 0.31
C ILE A 381 26.23 6.95 1.48
N ARG A 382 25.64 6.58 2.62
CA ARG A 382 25.61 7.40 3.85
C ARG A 382 27.02 7.68 4.37
N ALA A 383 27.83 6.63 4.48
CA ALA A 383 29.19 6.71 5.02
C ALA A 383 30.14 7.48 4.08
N GLN A 384 30.06 7.26 2.76
CA GLN A 384 30.92 7.98 1.80
C GLN A 384 30.55 9.46 1.69
N LEU A 385 29.26 9.81 1.69
CA LEU A 385 28.84 11.20 1.65
C LEU A 385 29.18 11.94 2.96
N ALA A 386 29.10 11.26 4.11
CA ALA A 386 29.59 11.82 5.37
C ALA A 386 31.12 12.00 5.38
N HIS A 387 31.88 11.04 4.84
CA HIS A 387 33.34 11.14 4.70
C HIS A 387 33.75 12.26 3.74
N LEU A 388 32.95 12.54 2.70
CA LEU A 388 33.12 13.69 1.81
C LEU A 388 32.88 15.04 2.52
N GLY A 389 32.19 15.04 3.67
CA GLY A 389 31.77 16.25 4.39
C GLY A 389 30.36 16.73 4.06
N ASN A 390 29.58 15.96 3.29
CA ASN A 390 28.21 16.28 2.89
C ASN A 390 27.26 15.15 3.30
N PRO A 391 27.02 14.95 4.62
CA PRO A 391 26.18 13.86 5.08
C PRO A 391 24.73 14.00 4.58
N ILE A 392 24.03 12.87 4.50
CA ILE A 392 22.61 12.85 4.10
C ILE A 392 21.76 13.55 5.19
N LEU A 393 20.85 14.41 4.76
CA LEU A 393 19.90 15.08 5.63
C LEU A 393 18.99 14.05 6.33
N GLY A 394 18.77 14.23 7.63
CA GLY A 394 17.98 13.31 8.47
C GLY A 394 18.75 12.07 8.93
N ASP A 395 20.05 11.95 8.63
CA ASP A 395 20.88 10.84 9.09
C ASP A 395 21.53 11.15 10.45
N ASP A 396 20.92 10.70 11.56
CA ASP A 396 21.47 10.90 12.90
C ASP A 396 22.70 10.02 13.24
N LYS A 397 22.98 9.01 12.40
CA LYS A 397 24.09 8.07 12.58
C LYS A 397 25.38 8.58 11.95
N TYR A 398 25.29 9.14 10.74
CA TYR A 398 26.44 9.63 9.97
C TYR A 398 26.44 11.15 9.75
N GLY A 399 25.34 11.83 10.05
CA GLY A 399 25.15 13.23 9.71
C GLY A 399 25.06 14.19 10.88
N ASP A 400 24.56 15.39 10.56
CA ASP A 400 24.53 16.55 11.43
C ASP A 400 23.19 16.63 12.17
N ARG A 401 23.21 16.26 13.46
CA ARG A 401 22.02 16.28 14.32
C ARG A 401 21.48 17.70 14.57
N GLU A 402 22.33 18.72 14.53
CA GLU A 402 21.89 20.11 14.72
C GLU A 402 21.13 20.59 13.49
N MET A 403 21.68 20.34 12.30
CA MET A 403 20.99 20.66 11.04
C MET A 403 19.67 19.88 10.89
N ASN A 404 19.66 18.58 11.23
CA ASN A 404 18.44 17.77 11.20
C ASN A 404 17.33 18.38 12.07
N ARG A 405 17.68 18.86 13.27
CA ARG A 405 16.73 19.55 14.16
C ARG A 405 16.29 20.90 13.61
N ALA A 406 17.21 21.69 13.07
CA ALA A 406 16.93 23.00 12.51
C ALA A 406 15.93 22.93 11.33
N LEU A 407 16.10 21.91 10.47
CA LEU A 407 15.22 21.66 9.32
C LEU A 407 14.01 20.77 9.65
N ASN A 408 13.83 20.37 10.92
CA ASN A 408 12.80 19.43 11.38
C ASN A 408 12.73 18.14 10.52
N CYS A 409 13.89 17.66 10.06
CA CYS A 409 14.00 16.46 9.25
C CYS A 409 14.36 15.26 10.14
N ARG A 410 13.45 14.28 10.20
CA ARG A 410 13.59 13.07 11.04
C ARG A 410 13.84 11.79 10.25
N GLU A 411 13.56 11.83 8.95
CA GLU A 411 13.75 10.69 8.06
C GLU A 411 15.01 10.91 7.22
N VAL A 412 15.82 9.85 7.06
CA VAL A 412 16.96 9.86 6.15
C VAL A 412 16.46 10.14 4.73
N GLN A 413 16.91 11.24 4.14
CA GLN A 413 16.56 11.63 2.78
C GLN A 413 17.40 10.86 1.75
N LEU A 414 17.18 9.55 1.68
CA LEU A 414 17.80 8.65 0.70
C LEU A 414 16.72 7.73 0.11
N THR A 415 16.62 7.70 -1.22
CA THR A 415 15.63 6.90 -1.95
C THR A 415 16.28 6.10 -3.06
N ALA A 416 16.08 4.78 -3.08
CA ALA A 416 16.42 3.93 -4.22
C ALA A 416 15.39 4.16 -5.34
N LYS A 417 15.80 4.87 -6.39
CA LYS A 417 14.89 5.51 -7.35
C LYS A 417 14.71 4.71 -8.63
N GLU A 418 15.77 4.06 -9.10
CA GLU A 418 15.75 3.36 -10.38
C GLU A 418 16.64 2.12 -10.36
N LEU A 419 16.14 1.06 -11.00
CA LEU A 419 16.86 -0.17 -11.29
C LEU A 419 16.90 -0.38 -12.80
N ARG A 420 18.09 -0.72 -13.32
CA ARG A 420 18.25 -1.23 -14.69
C ARG A 420 18.78 -2.65 -14.61
N ILE A 421 18.04 -3.59 -15.17
CA ILE A 421 18.29 -5.02 -15.05
C ILE A 421 18.50 -5.57 -16.45
N GLU A 422 19.73 -6.00 -16.74
CA GLU A 422 20.10 -6.66 -17.99
C GLU A 422 20.25 -8.17 -17.73
N ARG A 423 19.46 -8.98 -18.45
CA ARG A 423 19.37 -10.45 -18.33
C ARG A 423 19.64 -11.13 -19.66
N ASP A 424 20.15 -12.35 -19.62
CA ASP A 424 20.53 -13.07 -20.83
C ASP A 424 19.31 -13.43 -21.67
N GLY A 425 19.30 -13.00 -22.94
CA GLY A 425 18.21 -13.29 -23.88
C GLY A 425 16.88 -12.58 -23.57
N LYS A 426 16.85 -11.61 -22.64
CA LYS A 426 15.65 -10.85 -22.28
C LYS A 426 15.84 -9.34 -22.51
N PRO A 427 14.76 -8.59 -22.81
CA PRO A 427 14.83 -7.13 -22.88
C PRO A 427 15.31 -6.52 -21.56
N THR A 428 16.06 -5.42 -21.64
CA THR A 428 16.45 -4.65 -20.45
C THR A 428 15.22 -4.12 -19.74
N ILE A 429 15.11 -4.41 -18.44
CA ILE A 429 14.03 -3.91 -17.59
C ILE A 429 14.51 -2.64 -16.90
N ILE A 430 13.78 -1.54 -17.09
CA ILE A 430 14.02 -0.27 -16.41
C ILE A 430 12.83 0.01 -15.52
N VAL A 431 13.05 0.00 -14.21
CA VAL A 431 12.02 0.28 -13.21
C VAL A 431 12.37 1.59 -12.51
N LYS A 432 11.40 2.52 -12.47
CA LYS A 432 11.52 3.80 -11.78
C LYS A 432 10.41 3.89 -10.71
N ARG A 433 10.76 4.47 -9.56
CA ARG A 433 9.83 4.74 -8.47
C ARG A 433 8.92 5.93 -8.78
#